data_AF-A9EVR0-F1
#
_entry.id   AF-A9EVR0-F1
#
_cell.length_a   1.000
_cell.length_b   1.000
_cell.length_c   1.000
_cell.angle_alpha   90.00
_cell.angle_beta   90.00
_cell.angle_gamma   90.00
#
_symmetry.space_group_name_H-M   'P 1'
#
loop_
_entity.id
_entity.type
_entity.pdbx_description
1 polymer ?
#
loop_
_entity_poly.entity_id
_entity_poly.type
_entity_poly.pdbx_seq_one_letter_code
_entity_poly.pdbx_strand_id
1 'polypeptide(L)'
;MQSISDALNVLHDDAAWFARAREVRLLVVRTSGDLRGAVLDLLPGFEFHADNRSPWIVLDDARTGEDAGWIARSNRLAAAWERRREAYARDGIEVGPVPLPASASLGQSPAAAGPSPYLAVFELMAGAVLRALRGPLQGLVLVVAPTIIDDARALDEEIARLLAARELLACRIVLVLDLDDPPPRRATAVARPLAVETRCAVDARQKQADFAAFLASASDGARASGGVVGPRGVAPPRRVDAPPELPLERRDAILRGAGINPAYLDGSARLRDQILGAALAMQQGNGPDAIAQQRSACDLAASVELGVVEVICRVTLASYLSALDRSEAAVEELDRAVSVARAHRLPEQESQALLALGLVHALAQRFPDAARAYVHAARTAEAAGAALLAIEGWRLAGQLALLIDAEDQAIDCLKKAVQVAADSEPTIARLSSGPEAARRLAALCRARGWRTQAASLDEQADRLERGRTTASPTQIGSAGG
;
A
#
# COMPACT_ATOMS: atom_id res chain seq x y z
N MET A 1 3.48 -19.75 8.43
CA MET A 1 2.43 -18.87 8.97
C MET A 1 1.11 -19.62 8.88
N GLN A 2 0.90 -20.53 9.83
CA GLN A 2 -0.28 -21.36 9.95
C GLN A 2 -1.54 -20.49 10.12
N SER A 3 -1.45 -19.37 10.85
CA SER A 3 -2.60 -18.49 11.15
C SER A 3 -3.28 -17.91 9.90
N ILE A 4 -2.53 -17.70 8.82
CA ILE A 4 -3.04 -17.20 7.54
C ILE A 4 -3.58 -18.36 6.71
N SER A 5 -2.83 -19.46 6.65
CA SER A 5 -3.18 -20.63 5.83
C SER A 5 -4.52 -21.23 6.25
N ASP A 6 -4.79 -21.36 7.55
CA ASP A 6 -6.02 -21.99 8.04
C ASP A 6 -7.26 -21.18 7.66
N ALA A 7 -7.21 -19.85 7.82
CA ALA A 7 -8.31 -18.96 7.47
C ALA A 7 -8.62 -18.99 5.96
N LEU A 8 -7.59 -19.09 5.12
CA LEU A 8 -7.76 -19.18 3.66
C LEU A 8 -8.21 -20.58 3.21
N ASN A 9 -7.79 -21.64 3.89
CA ASN A 9 -8.25 -23.01 3.61
C ASN A 9 -9.76 -23.16 3.86
N VAL A 10 -10.27 -22.61 4.97
CA VAL A 10 -11.71 -22.59 5.25
C VAL A 10 -12.46 -21.86 4.13
N LEU A 11 -11.97 -20.68 3.71
CA LEU A 11 -12.56 -19.96 2.59
C LEU A 11 -12.50 -20.75 1.29
N HIS A 12 -11.38 -21.42 1.01
CA HIS A 12 -11.22 -22.23 -0.17
C HIS A 12 -12.28 -23.35 -0.21
N ASP A 13 -12.50 -24.05 0.90
CA ASP A 13 -13.48 -25.13 0.98
C ASP A 13 -14.92 -24.65 0.79
N ASP A 14 -15.28 -23.52 1.42
CA ASP A 14 -16.61 -22.92 1.29
C ASP A 14 -16.86 -22.35 -0.12
N ALA A 15 -15.85 -21.73 -0.73
CA ALA A 15 -15.93 -21.22 -2.10
C ALA A 15 -15.94 -22.36 -3.14
N ALA A 16 -15.23 -23.47 -2.89
CA ALA A 16 -15.31 -24.68 -3.71
C ALA A 16 -16.70 -25.33 -3.61
N TRP A 17 -17.28 -25.38 -2.40
CA TRP A 17 -18.66 -25.79 -2.23
C TRP A 17 -19.62 -24.86 -2.98
N PHE A 18 -19.47 -23.55 -2.84
CA PHE A 18 -20.27 -22.58 -3.58
C PHE A 18 -20.15 -22.78 -5.09
N ALA A 19 -18.95 -22.98 -5.65
CA ALA A 19 -18.76 -23.24 -7.08
C ALA A 19 -19.54 -24.48 -7.58
N ARG A 20 -19.66 -25.52 -6.74
CA ARG A 20 -20.40 -26.76 -7.05
C ARG A 20 -21.90 -26.66 -6.84
N ALA A 21 -22.32 -26.12 -5.70
CA ALA A 21 -23.72 -26.05 -5.26
C ALA A 21 -24.42 -24.85 -5.92
N ARG A 22 -24.85 -25.03 -7.18
CA ARG A 22 -25.44 -23.96 -8.02
C ARG A 22 -26.71 -23.35 -7.45
N GLU A 23 -27.39 -24.06 -6.56
CA GLU A 23 -28.54 -23.59 -5.82
C GLU A 23 -28.19 -22.49 -4.80
N VAL A 24 -26.95 -22.45 -4.29
CA VAL A 24 -26.52 -21.45 -3.29
C VAL A 24 -26.39 -20.09 -3.97
N ARG A 25 -27.25 -19.11 -3.64
CA ARG A 25 -27.25 -17.81 -4.33
C ARG A 25 -26.39 -16.73 -3.68
N LEU A 26 -26.02 -16.91 -2.42
CA LEU A 26 -25.22 -15.96 -1.66
C LEU A 26 -24.10 -16.66 -0.87
N LEU A 27 -22.86 -16.20 -1.03
CA LEU A 27 -21.74 -16.48 -0.14
C LEU A 27 -21.30 -15.18 0.52
N VAL A 28 -21.42 -15.09 1.85
CA VAL A 28 -20.94 -13.93 2.62
C VAL A 28 -19.56 -14.27 3.17
N VAL A 29 -18.53 -13.52 2.75
CA VAL A 29 -17.16 -13.67 3.24
C VAL A 29 -16.84 -12.49 4.15
N ARG A 30 -16.65 -12.74 5.44
CA ARG A 30 -16.25 -11.72 6.41
C ARG A 30 -14.75 -11.84 6.68
N THR A 31 -13.97 -10.81 6.32
CA THR A 31 -12.51 -10.88 6.33
C THR A 31 -11.84 -9.78 7.16
N SER A 32 -10.69 -10.07 7.77
CA SER A 32 -9.85 -9.03 8.38
C SER A 32 -9.13 -8.23 7.29
N GLY A 33 -8.84 -6.94 7.53
CA GLY A 33 -8.11 -6.10 6.56
C GLY A 33 -6.81 -6.73 6.04
N ASP A 34 -6.04 -7.39 6.92
CA ASP A 34 -4.80 -8.11 6.59
C ASP A 34 -4.99 -9.23 5.53
N LEU A 35 -6.17 -9.83 5.44
CA LEU A 35 -6.46 -10.98 4.55
C LEU A 35 -7.27 -10.58 3.31
N ARG A 36 -7.84 -9.38 3.28
CA ARG A 36 -8.74 -8.96 2.20
C ARG A 36 -8.13 -9.13 0.81
N GLY A 37 -6.87 -8.72 0.63
CA GLY A 37 -6.15 -8.90 -0.64
C GLY A 37 -6.08 -10.37 -1.06
N ALA A 38 -5.62 -11.25 -0.16
CA ALA A 38 -5.53 -12.69 -0.42
C ALA A 38 -6.91 -13.34 -0.70
N VAL A 39 -7.96 -12.88 -0.02
CA VAL A 39 -9.35 -13.30 -0.30
C VAL A 39 -9.77 -12.91 -1.72
N LEU A 40 -9.50 -11.67 -2.14
CA LEU A 40 -9.86 -11.19 -3.47
C LEU A 40 -9.01 -11.79 -4.59
N ASP A 41 -7.79 -12.22 -4.30
CA ASP A 41 -6.96 -12.98 -5.23
C ASP A 41 -7.45 -14.44 -5.36
N LEU A 42 -7.91 -15.05 -4.27
CA LEU A 42 -8.36 -16.44 -4.24
C LEU A 42 -9.70 -16.63 -4.96
N LEU A 43 -10.70 -15.77 -4.69
CA LEU A 43 -12.07 -15.96 -5.15
C LEU A 43 -12.22 -16.09 -6.68
N PRO A 44 -11.58 -15.25 -7.52
CA PRO A 44 -11.65 -15.38 -8.99
C PRO A 44 -11.11 -16.71 -9.51
N GLY A 45 -10.21 -17.37 -8.78
CA GLY A 45 -9.68 -18.69 -9.15
C GLY A 45 -10.76 -19.77 -9.27
N PHE A 46 -11.88 -19.61 -8.55
CA PHE A 46 -13.01 -20.54 -8.63
C PHE A 46 -13.80 -20.46 -9.95
N GLU A 47 -13.54 -19.46 -10.80
CA GLU A 47 -14.03 -19.48 -12.19
C GLU A 47 -13.58 -20.75 -12.92
N PHE A 48 -12.37 -21.24 -12.62
CA PHE A 48 -11.75 -22.40 -13.26
C PHE A 48 -12.01 -23.72 -12.52
N HIS A 49 -12.86 -23.73 -11.49
CA HIS A 49 -13.23 -24.96 -10.82
C HIS A 49 -13.95 -25.92 -11.79
N ALA A 50 -13.61 -27.21 -11.77
CA ALA A 50 -14.06 -28.19 -12.78
C ALA A 50 -15.59 -28.28 -12.94
N ASP A 51 -16.33 -28.04 -11.85
CA ASP A 51 -17.80 -28.06 -11.82
C ASP A 51 -18.46 -26.70 -12.05
N ASN A 52 -17.68 -25.61 -12.07
CA ASN A 52 -18.19 -24.27 -12.25
C ASN A 52 -18.58 -24.02 -13.72
N ARG A 53 -19.68 -23.29 -13.94
CA ARG A 53 -20.21 -22.94 -15.26
C ARG A 53 -20.60 -21.48 -15.34
N SER A 54 -19.99 -20.63 -14.53
CA SER A 54 -20.31 -19.21 -14.41
C SER A 54 -19.02 -18.40 -14.34
N PRO A 55 -18.86 -17.33 -15.13
CA PRO A 55 -17.74 -16.41 -14.95
C PRO A 55 -17.83 -15.70 -13.60
N TRP A 56 -16.67 -15.36 -13.01
CA TRP A 56 -16.58 -14.66 -11.73
C TRP A 56 -16.08 -13.24 -11.93
N ILE A 57 -16.90 -12.23 -11.67
CA ILE A 57 -16.55 -10.82 -11.90
C ILE A 57 -16.40 -10.09 -10.58
N VAL A 58 -15.21 -9.55 -10.31
CA VAL A 58 -14.90 -8.77 -9.11
C VAL A 58 -15.27 -7.31 -9.29
N LEU A 59 -16.02 -6.79 -8.31
CA LEU A 59 -16.55 -5.45 -8.24
C LEU A 59 -16.16 -4.83 -6.88
N ASP A 60 -14.99 -4.20 -6.83
CA ASP A 60 -14.40 -3.65 -5.59
C ASP A 60 -14.69 -2.15 -5.35
N ASP A 61 -15.49 -1.54 -6.22
CA ASP A 61 -15.84 -0.13 -6.13
C ASP A 61 -16.43 0.21 -4.75
N ALA A 62 -16.07 1.37 -4.21
CA ALA A 62 -16.53 1.82 -2.89
C ALA A 62 -18.06 2.03 -2.84
N ARG A 63 -18.61 2.04 -1.63
CA ARG A 63 -19.97 2.51 -1.34
C ARG A 63 -19.89 3.62 -0.30
N THR A 64 -20.06 4.84 -0.77
CA THR A 64 -20.10 6.02 0.11
C THR A 64 -21.53 6.53 0.25
N GLY A 65 -21.77 7.42 1.21
CA GLY A 65 -23.07 8.08 1.36
C GLY A 65 -23.49 8.89 0.13
N GLU A 66 -22.53 9.52 -0.55
CA GLU A 66 -22.77 10.36 -1.74
C GLU A 66 -22.87 9.55 -3.04
N ASP A 67 -22.12 8.45 -3.13
CA ASP A 67 -22.12 7.55 -4.29
C ASP A 67 -22.18 6.08 -3.84
N ALA A 68 -23.30 5.43 -4.15
CA ALA A 68 -23.50 4.00 -3.91
C ALA A 68 -22.56 3.12 -4.77
N GLY A 69 -21.91 3.67 -5.79
CA GLY A 69 -20.91 3.00 -6.63
C GLY A 69 -21.47 2.14 -7.77
N TRP A 70 -22.79 2.10 -7.98
CA TRP A 70 -23.42 1.19 -8.94
C TRP A 70 -23.13 1.50 -10.41
N ILE A 71 -22.91 2.78 -10.75
CA ILE A 71 -22.45 3.15 -12.10
C ILE A 71 -21.05 2.62 -12.35
N ALA A 72 -20.13 2.82 -11.41
CA ALA A 72 -18.77 2.29 -11.51
C ALA A 72 -18.77 0.76 -11.66
N ARG A 73 -19.56 0.06 -10.82
CA ARG A 73 -19.74 -1.40 -10.92
C ARG A 73 -20.33 -1.85 -12.25
N SER A 74 -21.26 -1.09 -12.83
CA SER A 74 -21.86 -1.38 -14.14
C SER A 74 -20.83 -1.26 -15.27
N ASN A 75 -20.03 -0.19 -15.26
CA ASN A 75 -18.96 0.02 -16.24
C ASN A 75 -17.90 -1.07 -16.14
N ARG A 76 -17.52 -1.44 -14.91
CA ARG A 76 -16.56 -2.51 -14.64
C ARG A 76 -17.09 -3.88 -15.08
N LEU A 77 -18.36 -4.17 -14.81
CA LEU A 77 -19.03 -5.39 -15.28
C LEU A 77 -18.99 -5.49 -16.81
N ALA A 78 -19.32 -4.40 -17.51
CA ALA A 78 -19.25 -4.37 -18.98
C ALA A 78 -17.83 -4.62 -19.50
N ALA A 79 -16.84 -3.91 -18.95
CA ALA A 79 -15.44 -4.07 -19.36
C ALA A 79 -14.89 -5.47 -19.05
N ALA A 80 -15.26 -6.05 -17.91
CA ALA A 80 -14.87 -7.40 -17.52
C ALA A 80 -15.55 -8.48 -18.40
N TRP A 81 -16.78 -8.24 -18.82
CA TRP A 81 -17.48 -9.10 -19.77
C TRP A 81 -16.85 -9.06 -21.15
N GLU A 82 -16.49 -7.88 -21.65
CA GLU A 82 -15.85 -7.73 -22.95
C GLU A 82 -14.52 -8.48 -23.03
N ARG A 83 -13.66 -8.35 -22.01
CA ARG A 83 -12.41 -9.12 -21.92
C ARG A 83 -12.65 -10.64 -21.91
N ARG A 84 -13.73 -11.09 -21.25
CA ARG A 84 -14.09 -12.52 -21.23
C ARG A 84 -14.61 -12.99 -22.57
N ARG A 85 -15.39 -12.17 -23.28
CA ARG A 85 -15.81 -12.48 -24.64
C ARG A 85 -14.62 -12.71 -25.55
N GLU A 86 -13.62 -11.83 -25.50
CA GLU A 86 -12.37 -12.00 -26.26
C GLU A 86 -11.61 -13.26 -25.86
N ALA A 87 -11.55 -13.59 -24.55
CA ALA A 87 -10.91 -14.81 -24.07
C ALA A 87 -11.65 -16.08 -24.53
N TYR A 88 -12.97 -16.13 -24.34
CA TYR A 88 -13.81 -17.26 -24.75
C TYR A 88 -13.80 -17.49 -26.27
N ALA A 89 -13.74 -16.41 -27.06
CA ALA A 89 -13.59 -16.52 -28.51
C ALA A 89 -12.29 -17.25 -28.90
N ARG A 90 -11.19 -17.07 -28.15
CA ARG A 90 -9.93 -17.81 -28.37
C ARG A 90 -10.06 -19.30 -28.06
N ASP A 91 -10.95 -19.65 -27.13
CA ASP A 91 -11.22 -21.03 -26.73
C ASP A 91 -12.39 -21.67 -27.53
N GLY A 92 -12.89 -20.98 -28.57
CA GLY A 92 -14.00 -21.46 -29.39
C GLY A 92 -15.36 -21.45 -28.69
N ILE A 93 -15.49 -20.72 -27.58
CA ILE A 93 -16.75 -20.53 -26.85
C ILE A 93 -17.41 -19.25 -27.34
N GLU A 94 -18.53 -19.37 -28.03
CA GLU A 94 -19.29 -18.21 -28.50
C GLU A 94 -20.10 -17.59 -27.36
N VAL A 95 -19.92 -16.29 -27.10
CA VAL A 95 -20.80 -15.52 -26.21
C VAL A 95 -21.28 -14.24 -26.90
N GLY A 96 -22.49 -13.80 -26.58
CA GLY A 96 -23.12 -12.65 -27.21
C GLY A 96 -22.47 -11.31 -26.81
N PRO A 97 -22.59 -10.27 -27.65
CA PRO A 97 -22.27 -8.91 -27.23
C PRO A 97 -23.26 -8.44 -26.16
N VAL A 98 -22.78 -7.66 -25.20
CA VAL A 98 -23.64 -6.93 -24.26
C VAL A 98 -23.73 -5.49 -24.74
N PRO A 99 -24.93 -4.97 -25.05
CA PRO A 99 -25.08 -3.57 -25.40
C PRO A 99 -24.66 -2.73 -24.19
N LEU A 100 -23.68 -1.85 -24.38
CA LEU A 100 -23.38 -0.84 -23.39
C LEU A 100 -24.66 -0.03 -23.19
N PRO A 101 -25.20 0.08 -21.96
CA PRO A 101 -26.33 0.95 -21.69
C PRO A 101 -25.87 2.34 -22.13
N ALA A 102 -26.75 3.07 -22.83
CA ALA A 102 -26.53 4.44 -23.28
C ALA A 102 -26.43 5.41 -22.08
N SER A 103 -25.42 5.18 -21.26
CA SER A 103 -25.14 5.78 -19.96
C SER A 103 -24.11 6.91 -20.08
N ALA A 104 -23.67 7.22 -21.29
CA ALA A 104 -22.83 8.38 -21.59
C ALA A 104 -23.56 9.74 -21.43
N SER A 105 -24.86 9.77 -21.11
CA SER A 105 -25.66 11.01 -21.06
C SER A 105 -26.38 11.29 -19.74
N LEU A 106 -26.28 10.44 -18.72
CA LEU A 106 -26.90 10.72 -17.41
C LEU A 106 -25.94 11.55 -16.53
N GLY A 107 -25.56 12.72 -17.02
CA GLY A 107 -24.70 13.69 -16.33
C GLY A 107 -25.38 14.51 -15.24
N GLN A 108 -26.55 14.09 -14.73
CA GLN A 108 -27.25 14.80 -13.66
C GLN A 108 -27.81 13.80 -12.67
N SER A 109 -27.28 13.85 -11.45
CA SER A 109 -27.72 13.04 -10.31
C SER A 109 -29.12 13.51 -9.88
N PRO A 110 -30.18 12.68 -10.01
CA PRO A 110 -31.46 13.03 -9.43
C PRO A 110 -31.34 12.81 -7.91
N ALA A 111 -31.26 13.92 -7.17
CA ALA A 111 -31.40 13.95 -5.73
C ALA A 111 -32.83 13.51 -5.36
N ALA A 112 -33.05 12.21 -5.15
CA ALA A 112 -34.30 11.69 -4.64
C ALA A 112 -34.04 10.53 -3.67
N ALA A 113 -34.60 10.67 -2.47
CA ALA A 113 -34.63 9.66 -1.43
C ALA A 113 -35.46 8.45 -1.90
N GLY A 114 -34.77 7.46 -2.46
CA GLY A 114 -35.31 6.19 -2.93
C GLY A 114 -34.16 5.23 -3.22
N PRO A 115 -34.43 3.94 -3.47
CA PRO A 115 -33.38 2.99 -3.84
C PRO A 115 -32.57 3.56 -5.02
N SER A 116 -31.24 3.53 -4.91
CA SER A 116 -30.32 4.20 -5.84
C SER A 116 -30.76 3.95 -7.29
N PRO A 117 -31.14 4.97 -8.07
CA PRO A 117 -31.61 4.79 -9.45
C PRO A 117 -30.54 4.07 -10.32
N TYR A 118 -29.29 4.14 -9.88
CA TYR A 118 -28.15 3.48 -10.50
C TYR A 118 -28.09 1.97 -10.26
N LEU A 119 -28.73 1.44 -9.21
CA LEU A 119 -28.87 -0.01 -9.02
C LEU A 119 -29.67 -0.64 -10.16
N ALA A 120 -30.71 0.03 -10.66
CA ALA A 120 -31.50 -0.47 -11.78
C ALA A 120 -30.67 -0.55 -13.08
N VAL A 121 -29.72 0.37 -13.28
CA VAL A 121 -28.77 0.31 -14.39
C VAL A 121 -27.87 -0.93 -14.28
N PHE A 122 -27.41 -1.22 -13.06
CA PHE A 122 -26.63 -2.42 -12.79
C PHE A 122 -27.45 -3.71 -13.00
N GLU A 123 -28.71 -3.75 -12.55
CA GLU A 123 -29.65 -4.86 -12.79
C GLU A 123 -29.81 -5.13 -14.29
N LEU A 124 -30.02 -4.07 -15.08
CA LEU A 124 -30.13 -4.14 -16.54
C LEU A 124 -28.85 -4.68 -17.20
N MET A 125 -27.69 -4.22 -16.75
CA MET A 125 -26.38 -4.69 -17.24
C MET A 125 -26.16 -6.17 -16.93
N ALA A 126 -26.34 -6.58 -15.68
CA ALA A 126 -26.18 -7.97 -15.25
C ALA A 126 -27.16 -8.89 -16.00
N GLY A 127 -28.41 -8.47 -16.18
CA GLY A 127 -29.40 -9.19 -16.98
C GLY A 127 -29.00 -9.29 -18.46
N ALA A 128 -28.36 -8.26 -19.03
CA ALA A 128 -27.86 -8.29 -20.39
C ALA A 128 -26.71 -9.30 -20.56
N VAL A 129 -25.77 -9.34 -19.60
CA VAL A 129 -24.71 -10.37 -19.54
C VAL A 129 -25.32 -11.76 -19.50
N LEU A 130 -26.30 -12.00 -18.62
CA LEU A 130 -26.97 -13.30 -18.51
C LEU A 130 -27.65 -13.74 -19.83
N ARG A 131 -28.30 -12.82 -20.55
CA ARG A 131 -28.90 -13.12 -21.88
C ARG A 131 -27.86 -13.35 -22.98
N ALA A 132 -26.66 -12.79 -22.81
CA ALA A 132 -25.54 -12.98 -23.74
C ALA A 132 -24.81 -14.31 -23.53
N LEU A 133 -24.97 -14.97 -22.37
CA LEU A 133 -24.40 -16.29 -22.11
C LEU A 133 -24.92 -17.33 -23.12
N ARG A 134 -24.05 -18.26 -23.48
CA ARG A 134 -24.36 -19.45 -24.27
C ARG A 134 -23.77 -20.68 -23.58
N GLY A 135 -24.28 -21.86 -23.91
CA GLY A 135 -23.73 -23.11 -23.41
C GLY A 135 -22.23 -23.21 -23.76
N PRO A 136 -21.36 -23.67 -22.84
CA PRO A 136 -21.67 -24.40 -21.61
C PRO A 136 -21.93 -23.52 -20.37
N LEU A 137 -21.90 -22.19 -20.48
CA LEU A 137 -22.10 -21.28 -19.37
C LEU A 137 -23.58 -21.23 -18.97
N GLN A 138 -23.86 -21.25 -17.66
CA GLN A 138 -25.21 -21.38 -17.10
C GLN A 138 -25.63 -20.25 -16.16
N GLY A 139 -24.73 -19.32 -15.85
CA GLY A 139 -25.02 -18.23 -14.92
C GLY A 139 -23.85 -17.27 -14.78
N LEU A 140 -23.92 -16.37 -13.80
CA LEU A 140 -22.92 -15.35 -13.51
C LEU A 140 -22.66 -15.31 -12.00
N VAL A 141 -21.40 -15.20 -11.59
CA VAL A 141 -21.03 -14.93 -10.20
C VAL A 141 -20.47 -13.52 -10.10
N LEU A 142 -21.10 -12.70 -9.26
CA LEU A 142 -20.64 -11.35 -8.94
C LEU A 142 -19.96 -11.36 -7.58
N VAL A 143 -18.66 -11.04 -7.54
CA VAL A 143 -17.92 -10.84 -6.30
C VAL A 143 -17.98 -9.36 -5.95
N VAL A 144 -18.92 -8.98 -5.08
CA VAL A 144 -19.12 -7.59 -4.62
C VAL A 144 -18.27 -7.38 -3.38
N ALA A 145 -17.24 -6.55 -3.48
CA ALA A 145 -16.23 -6.36 -2.45
C ALA A 145 -15.90 -4.87 -2.24
N PRO A 146 -16.86 -4.04 -1.78
CA PRO A 146 -16.64 -2.60 -1.66
C PRO A 146 -15.47 -2.30 -0.72
N THR A 147 -14.55 -1.44 -1.15
CA THR A 147 -13.38 -1.02 -0.37
C THR A 147 -13.73 -0.11 0.80
N ILE A 148 -14.86 0.60 0.73
CA ILE A 148 -15.40 1.48 1.77
C ILE A 148 -16.91 1.24 1.84
N ILE A 149 -17.47 1.23 3.05
CA ILE A 149 -18.91 1.06 3.30
C ILE A 149 -19.36 2.07 4.36
N ASP A 150 -19.88 3.21 3.92
CA ASP A 150 -20.41 4.22 4.87
C ASP A 150 -21.77 3.82 5.45
N ASP A 151 -22.58 3.10 4.67
CA ASP A 151 -23.92 2.63 5.07
C ASP A 151 -24.10 1.15 4.71
N ALA A 152 -23.75 0.28 5.66
CA ALA A 152 -23.87 -1.16 5.52
C ALA A 152 -25.33 -1.64 5.42
N ARG A 153 -26.29 -0.91 6.01
CA ARG A 153 -27.71 -1.26 5.93
C ARG A 153 -28.23 -1.04 4.51
N ALA A 154 -27.89 0.09 3.90
CA ALA A 154 -28.31 0.36 2.53
C ALA A 154 -27.64 -0.62 1.55
N LEU A 155 -26.39 -1.06 1.80
CA LEU A 155 -25.77 -2.14 1.03
C LEU A 155 -26.57 -3.46 1.15
N ASP A 156 -26.90 -3.86 2.37
CA ASP A 156 -27.69 -5.07 2.65
C ASP A 156 -29.04 -5.04 1.91
N GLU A 157 -29.75 -3.91 1.94
CA GLU A 157 -31.02 -3.72 1.22
C GLU A 157 -30.88 -3.86 -0.31
N GLU A 158 -29.81 -3.31 -0.88
CA GLU A 158 -29.56 -3.37 -2.31
C GLU A 158 -29.12 -4.76 -2.78
N ILE A 159 -28.27 -5.46 -2.01
CA ILE A 159 -27.91 -6.86 -2.30
C ILE A 159 -29.14 -7.77 -2.18
N ALA A 160 -29.99 -7.57 -1.17
CA ALA A 160 -31.25 -8.29 -1.03
C ALA A 160 -32.16 -8.07 -2.25
N ARG A 161 -32.20 -6.85 -2.79
CA ARG A 161 -32.94 -6.53 -4.00
C ARG A 161 -32.37 -7.24 -5.24
N LEU A 162 -31.05 -7.25 -5.44
CA LEU A 162 -30.42 -7.99 -6.53
C LEU A 162 -30.73 -9.49 -6.46
N LEU A 163 -30.70 -10.07 -5.26
CA LEU A 163 -31.06 -11.48 -5.05
C LEU A 163 -32.55 -11.74 -5.37
N ALA A 164 -33.45 -10.79 -5.08
CA ALA A 164 -34.88 -10.93 -5.36
C ALA A 164 -35.27 -10.71 -6.84
N ALA A 165 -34.42 -10.07 -7.64
CA ALA A 165 -34.71 -9.76 -9.04
C ALA A 165 -34.85 -11.04 -9.90
N ARG A 166 -35.98 -11.19 -10.60
CA ARG A 166 -36.32 -12.39 -11.38
C ARG A 166 -35.40 -12.57 -12.59
N GLU A 167 -34.96 -11.47 -13.17
CA GLU A 167 -34.05 -11.41 -14.31
C GLU A 167 -32.63 -11.88 -13.92
N LEU A 168 -32.32 -11.88 -12.62
CA LEU A 168 -31.02 -12.24 -12.05
C LEU A 168 -31.06 -13.58 -11.30
N LEU A 169 -32.03 -14.45 -11.56
CA LEU A 169 -32.11 -15.76 -10.89
C LEU A 169 -30.88 -16.64 -11.13
N ALA A 170 -30.29 -16.57 -12.32
CA ALA A 170 -29.04 -17.25 -12.68
C ALA A 170 -27.77 -16.47 -12.24
N CYS A 171 -27.94 -15.31 -11.59
CA CYS A 171 -26.87 -14.58 -10.95
C CYS A 171 -26.73 -15.03 -9.50
N ARG A 172 -25.49 -15.26 -9.09
CA ARG A 172 -25.09 -15.60 -7.72
C ARG A 172 -24.13 -14.53 -7.22
N ILE A 173 -24.13 -14.27 -5.92
CA ILE A 173 -23.35 -13.17 -5.33
C ILE A 173 -22.39 -13.73 -4.28
N VAL A 174 -21.13 -13.33 -4.35
CA VAL A 174 -20.18 -13.41 -3.25
C VAL A 174 -20.03 -12.00 -2.69
N LEU A 175 -20.42 -11.79 -1.43
CA LEU A 175 -20.34 -10.50 -0.76
C LEU A 175 -19.17 -10.52 0.22
N VAL A 176 -18.13 -9.73 -0.04
CA VAL A 176 -16.94 -9.63 0.81
C VAL A 176 -17.03 -8.37 1.67
N LEU A 177 -17.06 -8.56 2.99
CA LEU A 177 -17.18 -7.51 3.99
C LEU A 177 -16.03 -7.59 5.00
N ASP A 178 -15.68 -6.47 5.62
CA ASP A 178 -14.71 -6.51 6.69
C ASP A 178 -15.35 -7.07 7.98
N LEU A 179 -14.55 -7.58 8.91
CA LEU A 179 -15.06 -8.15 10.17
C LEU A 179 -15.79 -7.13 11.04
N ASP A 180 -15.47 -5.84 10.88
CA ASP A 180 -16.06 -4.75 11.63
C ASP A 180 -17.42 -4.31 11.04
N ASP A 181 -17.69 -4.65 9.77
CA ASP A 181 -18.98 -4.38 9.14
C ASP A 181 -20.06 -5.31 9.70
N PRO A 182 -21.29 -4.82 9.93
CA PRO A 182 -22.39 -5.66 10.39
C PRO A 182 -22.78 -6.69 9.31
N PRO A 183 -23.20 -7.91 9.71
CA PRO A 183 -23.60 -8.94 8.75
C PRO A 183 -24.87 -8.54 7.97
N PRO A 184 -25.00 -8.92 6.69
CA PRO A 184 -26.06 -8.47 5.79
C PRO A 184 -27.35 -9.28 6.02
N ARG A 185 -28.12 -8.90 7.05
CA ARG A 185 -29.27 -9.69 7.54
C ARG A 185 -30.37 -9.86 6.50
N ARG A 186 -30.69 -8.83 5.72
CA ARG A 186 -31.76 -8.88 4.71
C ARG A 186 -31.36 -9.72 3.51
N ALA A 187 -30.15 -9.55 2.98
CA ALA A 187 -29.63 -10.34 1.88
C ALA A 187 -29.57 -11.82 2.25
N THR A 188 -29.06 -12.16 3.44
CA THR A 188 -29.05 -13.53 3.95
C THR A 188 -30.47 -14.08 4.12
N ALA A 189 -31.43 -13.29 4.61
CA ALA A 189 -32.81 -13.73 4.76
C ALA A 189 -33.47 -14.03 3.39
N VAL A 190 -33.25 -13.20 2.38
CA VAL A 190 -33.76 -13.42 1.01
C VAL A 190 -33.13 -14.65 0.35
N ALA A 191 -31.84 -14.89 0.62
CA ALA A 191 -31.14 -16.04 0.04
C ALA A 191 -31.39 -17.37 0.78
N ARG A 192 -31.95 -17.37 2.00
CA ARG A 192 -32.17 -18.62 2.77
C ARG A 192 -33.19 -19.55 2.09
N PRO A 193 -32.98 -20.88 2.16
CA PRO A 193 -31.90 -21.61 2.86
C PRO A 193 -30.57 -21.68 2.11
N LEU A 194 -30.43 -20.98 0.98
CA LEU A 194 -29.37 -21.10 -0.02
C LEU A 194 -28.26 -20.05 0.17
N ALA A 195 -27.92 -19.71 1.42
CA ALA A 195 -26.86 -18.77 1.77
C ALA A 195 -25.79 -19.46 2.62
N VAL A 196 -24.51 -19.19 2.32
CA VAL A 196 -23.35 -19.64 3.09
C VAL A 196 -22.64 -18.42 3.67
N GLU A 197 -22.15 -18.53 4.91
CA GLU A 197 -21.34 -17.48 5.55
C GLU A 197 -20.01 -18.09 5.98
N THR A 198 -18.92 -17.40 5.62
CA THR A 198 -17.55 -17.79 5.91
C THR A 198 -16.83 -16.66 6.62
N ARG A 199 -16.16 -16.97 7.73
CA ARG A 199 -15.34 -16.01 8.47
C ARG A 199 -13.86 -16.29 8.23
N CYS A 200 -13.18 -15.38 7.56
CA CYS A 200 -11.76 -15.46 7.22
C CYS A 200 -10.96 -14.43 8.04
N ALA A 201 -10.55 -14.80 9.26
CA ALA A 201 -9.85 -13.91 10.19
C ALA A 201 -8.52 -14.52 10.62
N VAL A 202 -7.46 -13.71 10.71
CA VAL A 202 -6.21 -14.17 11.30
C VAL A 202 -6.42 -14.39 12.80
N ASP A 203 -6.12 -15.60 13.29
CA ASP A 203 -6.05 -15.84 14.73
C ASP A 203 -4.84 -15.08 15.30
N ALA A 204 -5.11 -14.04 16.09
CA ALA A 204 -4.08 -13.20 16.70
C ALA A 204 -3.12 -13.98 17.60
N ARG A 205 -3.62 -15.02 18.31
CA ARG A 205 -2.78 -15.86 19.17
C ARG A 205 -1.88 -16.75 18.32
N GLN A 206 -2.42 -17.35 17.26
CA GLN A 206 -1.61 -18.16 16.35
C GLN A 206 -0.62 -17.30 15.56
N LYS A 207 -0.98 -16.07 15.15
CA LYS A 207 -0.06 -15.11 14.52
C LYS A 207 1.11 -14.79 15.46
N GLN A 208 0.82 -14.54 16.74
CA GLN A 208 1.85 -14.31 17.75
C GLN A 208 2.73 -15.56 17.97
N ALA A 209 2.14 -16.76 17.98
CA ALA A 209 2.87 -18.01 18.14
C ALA A 209 3.77 -18.34 16.92
N ASP A 210 3.22 -18.23 15.70
CA ASP A 210 3.95 -18.40 14.44
C ASP A 210 5.15 -17.47 14.36
N PHE A 211 4.93 -16.23 14.80
CA PHE A 211 5.94 -15.20 14.75
C PHE A 211 6.99 -15.34 15.87
N ALA A 212 6.57 -15.73 17.09
CA ALA A 212 7.51 -16.10 18.16
C ALA A 212 8.37 -17.30 17.76
N ALA A 213 7.78 -18.30 17.09
CA ALA A 213 8.51 -19.45 16.55
C ALA A 213 9.51 -19.02 15.47
N PHE A 214 9.15 -18.05 14.61
CA PHE A 214 10.06 -17.47 13.62
C PHE A 214 11.28 -16.80 14.28
N LEU A 215 11.07 -15.96 15.31
CA LEU A 215 12.18 -15.32 16.04
C LEU A 215 13.04 -16.31 16.82
N ALA A 216 12.43 -17.30 17.47
CA ALA A 216 13.15 -18.36 18.17
C ALA A 216 14.02 -19.17 17.18
N SER A 217 13.53 -19.41 15.98
CA SER A 217 14.30 -20.10 14.93
C SER A 217 15.46 -19.26 14.36
N ALA A 218 15.36 -17.93 14.42
CA ALA A 218 16.42 -17.02 13.97
C ALA A 218 17.54 -16.89 15.00
N SER A 219 17.19 -16.81 16.29
CA SER A 219 18.13 -16.64 17.41
C SER A 219 18.96 -17.88 17.73
N ASP A 220 18.54 -19.08 17.33
CA ASP A 220 19.26 -20.33 17.60
C ASP A 220 20.59 -20.49 16.83
N GLY A 221 20.99 -19.53 15.98
CA GLY A 221 22.36 -19.34 15.48
C GLY A 221 23.01 -20.51 14.70
N ALA A 222 22.35 -21.66 14.60
CA ALA A 222 22.83 -22.85 13.95
C ALA A 222 22.57 -22.75 12.45
N ARG A 223 23.45 -22.04 11.75
CA ARG A 223 23.65 -22.11 10.29
C ARG A 223 22.35 -22.33 9.51
N ALA A 224 21.45 -21.36 9.55
CA ALA A 224 20.41 -21.25 8.53
C ALA A 224 21.04 -20.77 7.21
N SER A 225 21.90 -21.59 6.63
CA SER A 225 22.18 -21.53 5.20
C SER A 225 20.88 -21.89 4.49
N GLY A 226 20.16 -20.86 4.03
CA GLY A 226 19.10 -20.94 3.02
C GLY A 226 18.03 -22.03 3.20
N GLY A 227 16.90 -21.67 3.81
CA GLY A 227 15.60 -22.24 3.44
C GLY A 227 15.41 -23.77 3.57
N VAL A 228 16.05 -24.44 4.54
CA VAL A 228 15.82 -25.88 4.75
C VAL A 228 14.89 -26.10 5.95
N VAL A 229 13.68 -26.56 5.67
CA VAL A 229 12.74 -27.11 6.66
C VAL A 229 13.26 -28.49 7.08
N GLY A 230 13.84 -28.61 8.26
CA GLY A 230 14.32 -29.87 8.82
C GLY A 230 14.03 -29.97 10.33
N PRO A 231 13.91 -31.20 10.88
CA PRO A 231 13.66 -31.39 12.31
C PRO A 231 14.80 -30.82 13.17
N ARG A 232 14.44 -30.18 14.29
CA ARG A 232 15.39 -29.56 15.23
C ARG A 232 16.48 -30.55 15.65
N GLY A 233 17.74 -30.14 15.54
CA GLY A 233 18.91 -30.92 15.95
C GLY A 233 19.49 -31.86 14.89
N VAL A 234 18.88 -31.96 13.70
CA VAL A 234 19.42 -32.76 12.60
C VAL A 234 19.97 -31.81 11.53
N ALA A 235 21.30 -31.69 11.47
CA ALA A 235 21.94 -31.06 10.32
C ALA A 235 21.61 -31.90 9.08
N PRO A 236 21.02 -31.32 8.01
CA PRO A 236 20.74 -32.07 6.80
C PRO A 236 22.06 -32.69 6.29
N PRO A 237 22.03 -33.95 5.81
CA PRO A 237 23.22 -34.57 5.26
C PRO A 237 23.77 -33.69 4.14
N ARG A 238 25.08 -33.43 4.17
CA ARG A 238 25.75 -32.65 3.12
C ARG A 238 25.38 -33.26 1.78
N ARG A 239 24.91 -32.43 0.83
CA ARG A 239 24.77 -32.87 -0.56
C ARG A 239 26.13 -33.40 -1.00
N VAL A 240 26.14 -34.63 -1.55
CA VAL A 240 27.37 -35.34 -1.93
C VAL A 240 28.21 -34.51 -2.90
N ASP A 241 27.58 -33.63 -3.68
CA ASP A 241 28.22 -32.75 -4.66
C ASP A 241 28.34 -31.28 -4.21
N ALA A 242 28.16 -30.97 -2.93
CA ALA A 242 28.36 -29.60 -2.44
C ALA A 242 29.86 -29.25 -2.53
N PRO A 243 30.23 -28.12 -3.18
CA PRO A 243 31.62 -27.69 -3.22
C PRO A 243 32.15 -27.48 -1.78
N PRO A 244 33.44 -27.79 -1.52
CA PRO A 244 34.02 -27.64 -0.19
C PRO A 244 33.89 -26.19 0.28
N GLU A 245 33.55 -26.02 1.57
CA GLU A 245 33.48 -24.69 2.20
C GLU A 245 34.84 -23.98 2.00
N LEU A 246 34.79 -22.77 1.41
CA LEU A 246 35.98 -21.95 1.24
C LEU A 246 36.59 -21.67 2.63
N PRO A 247 37.92 -21.82 2.80
CA PRO A 247 38.58 -21.39 4.03
C PRO A 247 38.21 -19.94 4.37
N LEU A 248 37.94 -19.66 5.64
CA LEU A 248 37.52 -18.34 6.14
C LEU A 248 38.40 -17.21 5.60
N GLU A 249 39.71 -17.38 5.64
CA GLU A 249 40.67 -16.40 5.11
C GLU A 249 40.49 -16.11 3.62
N ARG A 250 40.18 -17.15 2.83
CA ARG A 250 39.96 -17.04 1.38
C ARG A 250 38.60 -16.42 1.08
N ARG A 251 37.56 -16.77 1.85
CA ARG A 251 36.24 -16.12 1.80
C ARG A 251 36.36 -14.62 2.08
N ASP A 252 37.04 -14.27 3.16
CA ASP A 252 37.18 -12.88 3.61
C ASP A 252 38.07 -12.07 2.66
N ALA A 253 39.07 -12.69 2.03
CA ALA A 253 39.83 -12.06 0.96
C ALA A 253 38.99 -11.80 -0.29
N ILE A 254 38.11 -12.74 -0.69
CA ILE A 254 37.18 -12.57 -1.82
C ILE A 254 36.20 -11.42 -1.53
N LEU A 255 35.63 -11.39 -0.32
CA LEU A 255 34.67 -10.35 0.08
C LEU A 255 35.32 -8.97 0.13
N ARG A 256 36.51 -8.86 0.73
CA ARG A 256 37.30 -7.62 0.70
C ARG A 256 37.65 -7.19 -0.72
N GLY A 257 38.01 -8.14 -1.59
CA GLY A 257 38.24 -7.88 -3.02
C GLY A 257 36.99 -7.37 -3.77
N ALA A 258 35.80 -7.72 -3.29
CA ALA A 258 34.52 -7.20 -3.77
C ALA A 258 34.05 -5.92 -3.05
N GLY A 259 34.85 -5.37 -2.13
CA GLY A 259 34.49 -4.19 -1.34
C GLY A 259 33.47 -4.45 -0.22
N ILE A 260 33.22 -5.71 0.14
CA ILE A 260 32.28 -6.11 1.19
C ILE A 260 33.05 -6.41 2.47
N ASN A 261 32.70 -5.77 3.58
CA ASN A 261 33.27 -6.08 4.88
C ASN A 261 32.84 -7.50 5.31
N PRO A 262 33.77 -8.46 5.50
CA PRO A 262 33.42 -9.84 5.89
C PRO A 262 32.65 -9.92 7.21
N ALA A 263 32.89 -8.99 8.14
CA ALA A 263 32.20 -8.91 9.42
C ALA A 263 30.67 -8.71 9.25
N TYR A 264 30.24 -8.18 8.10
CA TYR A 264 28.82 -8.07 7.77
C TYR A 264 28.12 -9.43 7.72
N LEU A 265 28.74 -10.44 7.10
CA LEU A 265 28.08 -11.75 6.96
C LEU A 265 27.84 -12.39 8.33
N ASP A 266 28.82 -12.27 9.22
CA ASP A 266 28.76 -12.85 10.55
C ASP A 266 27.83 -12.03 11.49
N GLY A 267 27.72 -10.71 11.29
CA GLY A 267 26.85 -9.82 12.06
C GLY A 267 25.42 -9.66 11.54
N SER A 268 25.15 -9.96 10.27
CA SER A 268 23.89 -9.61 9.59
C SER A 268 22.65 -10.26 10.18
N ALA A 269 22.75 -11.53 10.61
CA ALA A 269 21.64 -12.23 11.26
C ALA A 269 21.29 -11.57 12.59
N ARG A 270 22.29 -11.33 13.44
CA ARG A 270 22.11 -10.67 14.75
C ARG A 270 21.58 -9.25 14.61
N LEU A 271 22.06 -8.49 13.62
CA LEU A 271 21.57 -7.14 13.35
C LEU A 271 20.09 -7.16 12.96
N ARG A 272 19.69 -8.09 12.08
CA ARG A 272 18.29 -8.28 11.70
C ARG A 272 17.43 -8.64 12.92
N ASP A 273 17.90 -9.55 13.77
CA ASP A 273 17.18 -9.98 14.96
C ASP A 273 16.98 -8.82 15.94
N GLN A 274 17.99 -7.96 16.13
CA GLN A 274 17.89 -6.78 16.98
C GLN A 274 16.91 -5.73 16.44
N ILE A 275 16.94 -5.45 15.13
CA ILE A 275 16.02 -4.50 14.49
C ILE A 275 14.57 -5.00 14.57
N LEU A 276 14.34 -6.28 14.22
CA LEU A 276 13.01 -6.88 14.29
C LEU A 276 12.51 -6.96 15.73
N GLY A 277 13.37 -7.43 16.64
CA GLY A 277 13.09 -7.48 18.07
C GLY A 277 12.68 -6.12 18.64
N ALA A 278 13.39 -5.06 18.27
CA ALA A 278 13.09 -3.70 18.73
C ALA A 278 11.71 -3.23 18.26
N ALA A 279 11.38 -3.45 16.98
CA ALA A 279 10.07 -3.09 16.44
C ALA A 279 8.92 -3.81 17.16
N LEU A 280 9.13 -5.06 17.54
CA LEU A 280 8.13 -5.86 18.24
C LEU A 280 7.95 -5.46 19.69
N ALA A 281 9.05 -5.22 20.39
CA ALA A 281 9.01 -4.69 21.74
C ALA A 281 8.21 -3.38 21.77
N MET A 282 8.41 -2.51 20.77
CA MET A 282 7.62 -1.29 20.62
C MET A 282 6.14 -1.57 20.35
N GLN A 283 5.81 -2.49 19.44
CA GLN A 283 4.43 -2.89 19.14
C GLN A 283 3.69 -3.46 20.37
N GLN A 284 4.42 -4.14 21.26
CA GLN A 284 3.89 -4.72 22.50
C GLN A 284 3.83 -3.70 23.66
N GLY A 285 4.21 -2.44 23.44
CA GLY A 285 4.25 -1.40 24.47
C GLY A 285 5.44 -1.50 25.42
N ASN A 286 6.42 -2.37 25.12
CA ASN A 286 7.66 -2.51 25.89
C ASN A 286 8.76 -1.60 25.33
N GLY A 287 8.57 -0.29 25.52
CA GLY A 287 9.49 0.75 25.06
C GLY A 287 10.96 0.61 25.54
N PRO A 288 11.23 0.27 26.81
CA PRO A 288 12.60 0.10 27.30
C PRO A 288 13.39 -0.98 26.55
N ASP A 289 12.78 -2.15 26.31
CA ASP A 289 13.44 -3.23 25.57
C ASP A 289 13.65 -2.86 24.10
N ALA A 290 12.68 -2.16 23.49
CA ALA A 290 12.81 -1.65 22.12
C ALA A 290 14.03 -0.72 21.98
N ILE A 291 14.20 0.22 22.91
CA ILE A 291 15.36 1.12 22.93
C ILE A 291 16.67 0.34 23.12
N ALA A 292 16.70 -0.63 24.04
CA ALA A 292 17.92 -1.41 24.32
C ALA A 292 18.37 -2.23 23.10
N GLN A 293 17.42 -2.89 22.43
CA GLN A 293 17.69 -3.68 21.24
C GLN A 293 18.08 -2.80 20.05
N GLN A 294 17.40 -1.67 19.84
CA GLN A 294 17.72 -0.74 18.76
C GLN A 294 19.09 -0.06 18.96
N ARG A 295 19.48 0.27 20.19
CA ARG A 295 20.84 0.73 20.50
C ARG A 295 21.89 -0.31 20.17
N SER A 296 21.62 -1.56 20.57
CA SER A 296 22.53 -2.68 20.24
C SER A 296 22.66 -2.88 18.73
N ALA A 297 21.58 -2.66 17.96
CA ALA A 297 21.62 -2.66 16.50
C ALA A 297 22.47 -1.51 15.93
N CYS A 298 22.37 -0.30 16.49
CA CYS A 298 23.22 0.84 16.11
C CYS A 298 24.71 0.52 16.35
N ASP A 299 25.05 0.03 17.55
CA ASP A 299 26.43 -0.31 17.91
C ASP A 299 26.98 -1.43 17.02
N LEU A 300 26.16 -2.44 16.71
CA LEU A 300 26.55 -3.51 15.81
C LEU A 300 26.79 -2.97 14.39
N ALA A 301 25.86 -2.16 13.85
CA ALA A 301 26.01 -1.55 12.52
C ALA A 301 27.27 -0.68 12.42
N ALA A 302 27.59 0.09 13.47
CA ALA A 302 28.82 0.87 13.57
C ALA A 302 30.07 -0.03 13.58
N SER A 303 30.05 -1.11 14.38
CA SER A 303 31.19 -2.03 14.50
C SER A 303 31.52 -2.79 13.20
N VAL A 304 30.55 -2.95 12.30
CA VAL A 304 30.73 -3.56 10.98
C VAL A 304 30.84 -2.53 9.84
N GLU A 305 30.96 -1.24 10.19
CA GLU A 305 31.14 -0.11 9.27
C GLU A 305 30.03 0.05 8.21
N LEU A 306 28.78 -0.30 8.55
CA LEU A 306 27.63 -0.14 7.67
C LEU A 306 27.01 1.25 7.82
N GLY A 307 27.68 2.29 7.33
CA GLY A 307 27.27 3.69 7.54
C GLY A 307 25.79 3.97 7.20
N VAL A 308 25.28 3.46 6.07
CA VAL A 308 23.86 3.63 5.70
C VAL A 308 22.92 2.98 6.73
N VAL A 309 23.23 1.76 7.16
CA VAL A 309 22.39 1.01 8.10
C VAL A 309 22.47 1.62 9.49
N GLU A 310 23.63 2.10 9.91
CA GLU A 310 23.80 2.81 11.17
C GLU A 310 22.92 4.07 11.21
N VAL A 311 22.94 4.89 10.15
CA VAL A 311 22.09 6.10 10.07
C VAL A 311 20.62 5.73 10.17
N ILE A 312 20.16 4.72 9.41
CA ILE A 312 18.77 4.23 9.49
C ILE A 312 18.43 3.78 10.90
N CYS A 313 19.29 2.98 11.53
CA CYS A 313 19.06 2.48 12.88
C CYS A 313 18.96 3.61 13.91
N ARG A 314 19.77 4.66 13.78
CA ARG A 314 19.73 5.84 14.67
C ARG A 314 18.47 6.68 14.46
N VAL A 315 18.04 6.87 13.21
CA VAL A 315 16.76 7.54 12.91
C VAL A 315 15.59 6.75 13.51
N THR A 316 15.58 5.42 13.38
CA THR A 316 14.57 4.56 14.01
C THR A 316 14.61 4.65 15.54
N LEU A 317 15.80 4.65 16.14
CA LEU A 317 15.97 4.83 17.59
C LEU A 317 15.39 6.17 18.07
N ALA A 318 15.66 7.25 17.34
CA ALA A 318 15.11 8.56 17.64
C ALA A 318 13.58 8.58 17.58
N SER A 319 12.98 7.88 16.61
CA SER A 319 11.51 7.71 16.54
C SER A 319 10.96 6.99 17.77
N TYR A 320 11.60 5.92 18.26
CA TYR A 320 11.19 5.23 19.49
C TYR A 320 11.35 6.12 20.72
N LEU A 321 12.44 6.88 20.82
CA LEU A 321 12.64 7.84 21.90
C LEU A 321 11.57 8.94 21.89
N SER A 322 11.22 9.47 20.71
CA SER A 322 10.18 10.48 20.57
C SER A 322 8.79 9.95 20.93
N ALA A 323 8.47 8.70 20.57
CA ALA A 323 7.20 8.07 20.91
C ALA A 323 7.03 7.78 22.42
N LEU A 324 8.13 7.84 23.18
CA LEU A 324 8.16 7.67 24.64
C LEU A 324 8.44 9.01 25.35
N ASP A 325 8.16 10.13 24.70
CA ASP A 325 8.31 11.50 25.21
C ASP A 325 9.75 11.87 25.63
N ARG A 326 10.77 11.25 25.01
CA ARG A 326 12.20 11.52 25.26
C ARG A 326 12.81 12.37 24.16
N SER A 327 12.21 13.52 23.86
CA SER A 327 12.54 14.36 22.70
C SER A 327 13.99 14.88 22.67
N GLU A 328 14.60 15.18 23.82
CA GLU A 328 16.01 15.62 23.85
C GLU A 328 16.97 14.49 23.43
N ALA A 329 16.76 13.29 23.95
CA ALA A 329 17.54 12.11 23.56
C ALA A 329 17.32 11.75 22.08
N ALA A 330 16.10 11.94 21.56
CA ALA A 330 15.82 11.76 20.14
C ALA A 330 16.61 12.74 19.27
N VAL A 331 16.72 14.00 19.68
CA VAL A 331 17.56 15.01 18.99
C VAL A 331 19.03 14.60 19.01
N GLU A 332 19.57 14.19 20.16
CA GLU A 332 20.97 13.75 20.25
C GLU A 332 21.28 12.57 19.30
N GLU A 333 20.38 11.59 19.19
CA GLU A 333 20.58 10.46 18.27
C GLU A 333 20.49 10.88 16.80
N LEU A 334 19.66 11.88 16.46
CA LEU A 334 19.58 12.41 15.11
C LEU A 334 20.79 13.26 14.74
N ASP A 335 21.34 14.05 15.66
CA ASP A 335 22.61 14.76 15.45
C ASP A 335 23.77 13.78 15.22
N ARG A 336 23.79 12.64 15.94
CA ARG A 336 24.73 11.55 15.67
C ARG A 336 24.49 10.93 14.30
N ALA A 337 23.25 10.68 13.90
CA ALA A 337 22.92 10.16 12.57
C ALA A 337 23.42 11.09 11.45
N VAL A 338 23.23 12.41 11.60
CA VAL A 338 23.76 13.43 10.67
C VAL A 338 25.28 13.39 10.61
N SER A 339 25.94 13.27 11.78
CA SER A 339 27.40 13.20 11.86
C SER A 339 27.97 11.96 11.18
N VAL A 340 27.34 10.79 11.38
CA VAL A 340 27.71 9.54 10.72
C VAL A 340 27.50 9.63 9.21
N ALA A 341 26.35 10.15 8.76
CA ALA A 341 26.07 10.33 7.34
C ALA A 341 27.13 11.21 6.66
N ARG A 342 27.55 12.31 7.31
CA ARG A 342 28.65 13.17 6.82
C ARG A 342 29.98 12.44 6.76
N ALA A 343 30.35 11.73 7.82
CA ALA A 343 31.61 10.99 7.89
C ALA A 343 31.73 9.96 6.76
N HIS A 344 30.63 9.28 6.43
CA HIS A 344 30.55 8.30 5.36
C HIS A 344 30.19 8.89 3.98
N ARG A 345 30.03 10.22 3.86
CA ARG A 345 29.64 10.93 2.62
C ARG A 345 28.34 10.40 2.01
N LEU A 346 27.32 10.28 2.85
CA LEU A 346 25.98 9.78 2.53
C LEU A 346 24.95 10.93 2.55
N PRO A 347 24.94 11.82 1.54
CA PRO A 347 24.16 13.06 1.61
C PRO A 347 22.65 12.84 1.57
N GLU A 348 22.17 11.74 0.94
CA GLU A 348 20.75 11.38 0.98
C GLU A 348 20.32 11.00 2.40
N GLN A 349 21.10 10.14 3.06
CA GLN A 349 20.85 9.74 4.46
C GLN A 349 21.02 10.91 5.43
N GLU A 350 21.97 11.82 5.17
CA GLU A 350 22.10 13.08 5.93
C GLU A 350 20.81 13.90 5.83
N SER A 351 20.29 14.10 4.62
CA SER A 351 19.03 14.82 4.42
C SER A 351 17.86 14.14 5.14
N GLN A 352 17.75 12.80 5.08
CA GLN A 352 16.69 12.07 5.77
C GLN A 352 16.77 12.25 7.29
N ALA A 353 17.97 12.18 7.88
CA ALA A 353 18.18 12.42 9.30
C ALA A 353 17.82 13.85 9.70
N LEU A 354 18.13 14.86 8.86
CA LEU A 354 17.76 16.25 9.09
C LEU A 354 16.25 16.51 8.98
N LEU A 355 15.55 15.83 8.07
CA LEU A 355 14.08 15.88 8.01
C LEU A 355 13.46 15.30 9.29
N ALA A 356 13.98 14.16 9.77
CA ALA A 356 13.54 13.58 11.03
C ALA A 356 13.83 14.52 12.22
N LEU A 357 14.98 15.19 12.22
CA LEU A 357 15.33 16.18 13.24
C LEU A 357 14.37 17.37 13.24
N GLY A 358 14.04 17.89 12.06
CA GLY A 358 13.03 18.93 11.90
C GLY A 358 11.67 18.53 12.48
N LEU A 359 11.24 17.28 12.25
CA LEU A 359 9.99 16.75 12.80
C LEU A 359 10.01 16.71 14.34
N VAL A 360 11.08 16.19 14.94
CA VAL A 360 11.21 16.12 16.40
C VAL A 360 11.22 17.53 17.03
N HIS A 361 11.89 18.51 16.41
CA HIS A 361 11.82 19.90 16.85
C HIS A 361 10.40 20.47 16.75
N ALA A 362 9.68 20.20 15.65
CA ALA A 362 8.33 20.69 15.45
C ALA A 362 7.33 20.11 16.47
N LEU A 363 7.43 18.81 16.76
CA LEU A 363 6.63 18.15 17.81
C LEU A 363 6.91 18.75 19.20
N ALA A 364 8.16 19.11 19.48
CA ALA A 364 8.57 19.83 20.68
C ALA A 364 8.25 21.34 20.64
N GLN A 365 7.49 21.82 19.64
CA GLN A 365 7.15 23.24 19.42
C GLN A 365 8.35 24.19 19.28
N ARG A 366 9.53 23.66 18.96
CA ARG A 366 10.75 24.44 18.65
C ARG A 366 10.76 24.80 17.16
N PHE A 367 9.74 25.55 16.72
CA PHE A 367 9.53 25.86 15.30
C PHE A 367 10.71 26.54 14.60
N PRO A 368 11.46 27.48 15.23
CA PRO A 368 12.65 28.06 14.60
C PRO A 368 13.76 27.03 14.33
N ASP A 369 13.98 26.08 15.25
CA ASP A 369 14.95 24.99 15.07
C ASP A 369 14.50 24.04 13.96
N ALA A 370 13.21 23.67 13.98
CA ALA A 370 12.62 22.79 12.98
C ALA A 370 12.73 23.38 11.56
N ALA A 371 12.42 24.67 11.39
CA ALA A 371 12.54 25.36 10.11
C ALA A 371 14.01 25.36 9.61
N ARG A 372 14.98 25.60 10.50
CA ARG A 372 16.42 25.52 10.16
C ARG A 372 16.82 24.12 9.72
N ALA A 373 16.40 23.08 10.44
CA ALA A 373 16.70 21.69 10.11
C ALA A 373 16.14 21.31 8.73
N TYR A 374 14.89 21.70 8.42
CA TYR A 374 14.29 21.44 7.11
C TYR A 374 14.98 22.19 5.95
N VAL A 375 15.39 23.45 6.14
CA VAL A 375 16.21 24.16 5.15
C VAL A 375 17.54 23.46 4.91
N HIS A 376 18.19 22.99 5.99
CA HIS A 376 19.47 22.29 5.87
C HIS A 376 19.31 20.94 5.17
N ALA A 377 18.23 20.20 5.48
CA ALA A 377 17.87 18.97 4.77
C ALA A 377 17.70 19.23 3.27
N ALA A 378 16.89 20.24 2.92
CA ALA A 378 16.57 20.57 1.54
C ALA A 378 17.82 20.89 0.70
N ARG A 379 18.72 21.72 1.25
CA ARG A 379 20.01 22.04 0.59
C ARG A 379 20.91 20.83 0.42
N THR A 380 20.96 19.97 1.42
CA THR A 380 21.75 18.72 1.38
C THR A 380 21.21 17.78 0.30
N ALA A 381 19.89 17.63 0.21
CA ALA A 381 19.23 16.85 -0.83
C ALA A 381 19.43 17.44 -2.24
N GLU A 382 19.34 18.76 -2.42
CA GLU A 382 19.63 19.39 -3.72
C GLU A 382 21.06 19.10 -4.18
N ALA A 383 22.04 19.25 -3.28
CA ALA A 383 23.44 18.97 -3.59
C ALA A 383 23.68 17.49 -3.95
N ALA A 384 22.85 16.58 -3.44
CA ALA A 384 22.87 15.15 -3.74
C ALA A 384 22.10 14.77 -5.02
N GLY A 385 21.36 15.70 -5.63
CA GLY A 385 20.42 15.39 -6.72
C GLY A 385 19.16 14.64 -6.27
N ALA A 386 18.86 14.60 -4.96
CA ALA A 386 17.70 13.91 -4.40
C ALA A 386 16.46 14.83 -4.41
N ALA A 387 15.92 15.08 -5.61
CA ALA A 387 14.86 16.08 -5.83
C ALA A 387 13.62 15.92 -4.93
N LEU A 388 13.14 14.69 -4.71
CA LEU A 388 11.97 14.45 -3.83
C LEU A 388 12.19 14.95 -2.40
N LEU A 389 13.37 14.65 -1.82
CA LEU A 389 13.71 15.09 -0.46
C LEU A 389 13.93 16.60 -0.39
N ALA A 390 14.53 17.19 -1.44
CA ALA A 390 14.72 18.63 -1.54
C ALA A 390 13.38 19.38 -1.56
N ILE A 391 12.44 18.96 -2.41
CA ILE A 391 11.10 19.56 -2.52
C ILE A 391 10.38 19.49 -1.17
N GLU A 392 10.42 18.34 -0.50
CA GLU A 392 9.75 18.15 0.79
C GLU A 392 10.38 18.99 1.90
N GLY A 393 11.71 19.05 1.98
CA GLY A 393 12.41 19.88 2.96
C GLY A 393 12.08 21.37 2.80
N TRP A 394 12.08 21.87 1.55
CA TRP A 394 11.70 23.26 1.28
C TRP A 394 10.25 23.57 1.62
N ARG A 395 9.32 22.65 1.26
CA ARG A 395 7.90 22.82 1.56
C ARG A 395 7.66 22.89 3.07
N LEU A 396 8.22 21.95 3.83
CA LEU A 396 8.08 21.90 5.29
C LEU A 396 8.70 23.12 5.97
N ALA A 397 9.88 23.55 5.53
CA ALA A 397 10.50 24.79 6.00
C ALA A 397 9.60 26.01 5.75
N GLY A 398 9.00 26.10 4.57
CA GLY A 398 8.08 27.18 4.23
C GLY A 398 6.80 27.16 5.08
N GLN A 399 6.24 25.97 5.31
CA GLN A 399 5.05 25.81 6.17
C GLN A 399 5.33 26.23 7.62
N LEU A 400 6.49 25.86 8.19
CA LEU A 400 6.85 26.28 9.54
C LEU A 400 7.18 27.76 9.63
N ALA A 401 7.81 28.34 8.60
CA ALA A 401 8.08 29.78 8.56
C ALA A 401 6.79 30.60 8.62
N LEU A 402 5.69 30.15 7.99
CA LEU A 402 4.37 30.78 8.13
C LEU A 402 3.82 30.70 9.56
N LEU A 403 4.06 29.59 10.25
CA LEU A 403 3.57 29.39 11.62
C LEU A 403 4.23 30.33 12.64
N ILE A 404 5.44 30.81 12.35
CA ILE A 404 6.19 31.75 13.18
C ILE A 404 6.19 33.18 12.63
N ASP A 405 5.24 33.50 11.74
CA ASP A 405 5.09 34.81 11.10
C ASP A 405 6.34 35.30 10.32
N ALA A 406 7.20 34.38 9.87
CA ALA A 406 8.36 34.66 9.03
C ALA A 406 7.99 34.57 7.54
N GLU A 407 7.05 35.40 7.10
CA GLU A 407 6.40 35.27 5.79
C GLU A 407 7.37 35.36 4.59
N ASP A 408 8.37 36.24 4.63
CA ASP A 408 9.33 36.36 3.53
C ASP A 408 10.18 35.09 3.37
N GLN A 409 10.61 34.50 4.50
CA GLN A 409 11.29 33.21 4.49
C GLN A 409 10.39 32.10 3.96
N ALA A 410 9.11 32.11 4.33
CA ALA A 410 8.15 31.13 3.81
C ALA A 410 8.02 31.23 2.30
N ILE A 411 7.91 32.44 1.74
CA ILE A 411 7.84 32.69 0.31
C ILE A 411 9.08 32.15 -0.40
N ASP A 412 10.28 32.41 0.13
CA ASP A 412 11.53 31.95 -0.47
C ASP A 412 11.64 30.41 -0.47
N CYS A 413 11.30 29.77 0.65
CA CYS A 413 11.30 28.31 0.76
C CYS A 413 10.27 27.67 -0.19
N LEU A 414 9.03 28.18 -0.24
CA LEU A 414 7.99 27.64 -1.12
C LEU A 414 8.34 27.84 -2.60
N LYS A 415 8.91 29.00 -2.98
CA LYS A 415 9.43 29.22 -4.33
C LYS A 415 10.49 28.19 -4.70
N LYS A 416 11.42 27.88 -3.78
CA LYS A 416 12.44 26.86 -4.00
C LYS A 416 11.84 25.47 -4.21
N ALA A 417 10.87 25.05 -3.39
CA ALA A 417 10.17 23.77 -3.57
C ALA A 417 9.52 23.67 -4.97
N VAL A 418 8.82 24.73 -5.40
CA VAL A 418 8.17 24.78 -6.71
C VAL A 418 9.18 24.76 -7.86
N GLN A 419 10.30 25.47 -7.72
CA GLN A 419 11.36 25.51 -8.72
C GLN A 419 11.99 24.12 -8.89
N VAL A 420 12.39 23.46 -7.80
CA VAL A 420 12.97 22.11 -7.86
C VAL A 420 11.98 21.12 -8.49
N ALA A 421 10.69 21.21 -8.15
CA ALA A 421 9.65 20.38 -8.75
C ALA A 421 9.47 20.63 -10.25
N ALA A 422 9.55 21.90 -10.70
CA ALA A 422 9.42 22.26 -12.12
C ALA A 422 10.61 21.82 -12.97
N ASP A 423 11.81 21.78 -12.37
CA ASP A 423 13.05 21.35 -13.03
C ASP A 423 13.25 19.82 -12.99
N SER A 424 12.44 19.11 -12.19
CA SER A 424 12.51 17.66 -12.05
C SER A 424 11.85 16.90 -13.20
N GLU A 425 12.12 15.60 -13.27
CA GLU A 425 11.41 14.71 -14.19
C GLU A 425 9.89 14.71 -13.92
N PRO A 426 9.05 14.56 -14.96
CA PRO A 426 7.59 14.45 -14.87
C PRO A 426 7.07 13.55 -13.74
N THR A 427 7.69 12.38 -13.57
CA THR A 427 7.29 11.39 -12.56
C THR A 427 7.58 11.88 -11.15
N ILE A 428 8.76 12.49 -10.94
CA ILE A 428 9.17 13.07 -9.65
C ILE A 428 8.25 14.23 -9.31
N ALA A 429 8.03 15.17 -10.23
CA ALA A 429 7.16 16.32 -10.02
C ALA A 429 5.74 15.90 -9.58
N ARG A 430 5.17 14.89 -10.25
CA ARG A 430 3.85 14.35 -9.94
C ARG A 430 3.75 13.68 -8.58
N LEU A 431 4.79 12.94 -8.17
CA LEU A 431 4.80 12.21 -6.89
C LEU A 431 5.28 13.08 -5.72
N SER A 432 5.82 14.27 -5.99
CA SER A 432 6.32 15.21 -4.99
C SER A 432 5.21 16.03 -4.34
N SER A 433 5.58 16.74 -3.28
CA SER A 433 4.75 17.75 -2.62
C SER A 433 4.88 19.16 -3.25
N GLY A 434 5.48 19.26 -4.44
CA GLY A 434 5.62 20.50 -5.21
C GLY A 434 4.29 21.20 -5.55
N PRO A 435 3.23 20.49 -5.97
CA PRO A 435 1.92 21.11 -6.18
C PRO A 435 1.35 21.76 -4.94
N GLU A 436 1.51 21.13 -3.77
CA GLU A 436 1.06 21.69 -2.49
C GLU A 436 1.81 22.99 -2.18
N ALA A 437 3.13 23.03 -2.39
CA ALA A 437 3.93 24.23 -2.20
C ALA A 437 3.47 25.37 -3.12
N ALA A 438 3.15 25.08 -4.38
CA ALA A 438 2.62 26.06 -5.34
C ALA A 438 1.27 26.64 -4.89
N ARG A 439 0.32 25.80 -4.43
CA ARG A 439 -0.98 26.26 -3.94
C ARG A 439 -0.86 27.10 -2.67
N ARG A 440 0.05 26.73 -1.74
CA ARG A 440 0.33 27.53 -0.54
C ARG A 440 0.90 28.90 -0.91
N LEU A 441 1.84 28.95 -1.84
CA LEU A 441 2.37 30.22 -2.35
C LEU A 441 1.29 31.06 -3.06
N ALA A 442 0.40 30.41 -3.81
CA ALA A 442 -0.75 31.09 -4.44
C ALA A 442 -1.68 31.71 -3.39
N ALA A 443 -1.94 31.02 -2.28
CA ALA A 443 -2.74 31.54 -1.18
C ALA A 443 -2.10 32.80 -0.54
N LEU A 444 -0.78 32.82 -0.34
CA LEU A 444 -0.06 34.01 0.14
C LEU A 444 -0.16 35.18 -0.85
N CYS A 445 0.02 34.91 -2.14
CA CYS A 445 -0.15 35.91 -3.20
C CYS A 445 -1.57 36.50 -3.19
N ARG A 446 -2.62 35.68 -3.00
CA ARG A 446 -4.01 36.17 -2.85
C ARG A 446 -4.16 37.07 -1.63
N ALA A 447 -3.61 36.68 -0.48
CA ALA A 447 -3.67 37.48 0.74
C ALA A 447 -3.03 38.87 0.55
N ARG A 448 -1.97 38.97 -0.27
CA ARG A 448 -1.31 40.24 -0.65
C ARG A 448 -1.98 40.99 -1.82
N GLY A 449 -3.07 40.47 -2.38
CA GLY A 449 -3.77 41.07 -3.52
C GLY A 449 -3.14 40.81 -4.90
N TRP A 450 -2.12 39.95 -5.00
CA TRP A 450 -1.43 39.58 -6.24
C TRP A 450 -2.18 38.48 -7.00
N ARG A 451 -3.38 38.81 -7.48
CA ARG A 451 -4.32 37.83 -8.09
C ARG A 451 -3.75 37.11 -9.32
N THR A 452 -3.01 37.83 -10.18
CA THR A 452 -2.44 37.25 -11.40
C THR A 452 -1.35 36.22 -11.09
N GLN A 453 -0.47 36.53 -10.14
CA GLN A 453 0.58 35.61 -9.68
C GLN A 453 -0.02 34.38 -9.00
N ALA A 454 -1.07 34.56 -8.20
CA ALA A 454 -1.77 33.44 -7.59
C ALA A 454 -2.38 32.49 -8.63
N ALA A 455 -3.07 33.02 -9.65
CA ALA A 455 -3.63 32.20 -10.73
C ALA A 455 -2.55 31.41 -11.49
N SER A 456 -1.41 32.06 -11.78
CA SER A 456 -0.27 31.39 -12.43
C SER A 456 0.31 30.24 -11.61
N LEU A 457 0.36 30.39 -10.28
CA LEU A 457 0.82 29.35 -9.36
C LEU A 457 -0.18 28.18 -9.24
N ASP A 458 -1.48 28.45 -9.26
CA ASP A 458 -2.51 27.40 -9.29
C ASP A 458 -2.41 26.58 -10.59
N GLU A 459 -2.25 27.24 -11.74
CA GLU A 459 -2.00 26.55 -13.01
C GLU A 459 -0.71 25.73 -13.00
N GLN A 460 0.34 26.23 -12.33
CA GLN A 460 1.58 25.49 -12.15
C GLN A 460 1.39 24.25 -11.26
N ALA A 461 0.63 24.34 -10.18
CA ALA A 461 0.29 23.20 -9.33
C ALA A 461 -0.40 22.10 -10.14
N ASP A 462 -1.41 22.46 -10.94
CA ASP A 462 -2.13 21.53 -11.79
C ASP A 462 -1.26 20.90 -12.88
N ARG A 463 -0.27 21.64 -13.40
CA ARG A 463 0.73 21.10 -14.34
C ARG A 463 1.62 20.06 -13.66
N LEU A 464 2.13 20.37 -12.47
CA LEU A 464 3.00 19.47 -11.70
C LEU A 464 2.26 18.15 -11.35
N GLU A 465 1.00 18.22 -10.92
CA GLU A 465 0.19 17.01 -10.64
C GLU A 465 -0.05 16.13 -11.87
N ARG A 466 -0.12 16.74 -13.06
CA ARG A 466 -0.24 16.00 -14.31
C ARG A 466 1.12 15.53 -14.85
N GLY A 467 2.23 15.81 -14.14
CA GLY A 467 3.59 15.53 -14.59
C GLY A 467 4.02 16.36 -15.80
N ARG A 468 3.39 17.52 -16.06
CA ARG A 468 3.76 18.41 -17.17
C ARG A 468 4.79 19.43 -16.69
N THR A 469 6.06 19.02 -16.63
CA THR A 469 7.17 19.90 -16.23
C THR A 469 7.72 20.70 -17.40
N THR A 470 8.45 21.78 -17.13
CA THR A 470 9.12 22.60 -18.15
C THR A 470 10.35 21.93 -18.74
N ALA A 471 10.91 20.93 -18.04
CA ALA A 471 11.96 20.05 -18.54
C ALA A 471 11.41 19.09 -19.59
N SER A 472 11.20 19.56 -20.83
CA SER A 472 11.04 18.66 -21.97
C SER A 472 12.40 18.04 -22.31
N PRO A 473 12.53 16.71 -22.39
CA PRO A 473 13.64 16.10 -23.10
C PRO A 473 13.41 16.37 -24.59
N THR A 474 14.20 17.28 -25.16
CA THR A 474 14.39 17.31 -26.60
C THR A 474 15.10 16.01 -26.98
N GLN A 475 14.33 14.96 -27.31
CA GLN A 475 14.89 13.84 -28.04
C GLN A 475 15.34 14.35 -29.40
N ILE A 476 16.66 14.42 -29.53
CA ILE A 476 17.40 14.50 -30.78
C ILE A 476 16.93 13.32 -31.63
N GLY A 477 16.13 13.62 -32.65
CA GLY A 477 15.92 12.70 -33.75
C GLY A 477 17.27 12.49 -34.44
N SER A 478 17.84 11.30 -34.28
CA SER A 478 18.84 10.77 -35.20
C SER A 478 18.15 10.54 -36.54
N ALA A 479 18.12 11.57 -37.38
CA ALA A 479 18.06 11.39 -38.82
C ALA A 479 19.49 11.19 -39.32
N GLY A 480 19.78 10.02 -39.88
CA GLY A 480 21.04 9.78 -40.58
C GLY A 480 21.29 8.30 -40.86
N GLY A 481 21.04 7.89 -42.11
CA GLY A 481 21.50 6.62 -42.68
C GLY A 481 20.41 5.81 -43.35
#